data_AF-A0A150Y1D1-F1
#
_entry.id   AF-A0A150Y1D1-F1
#
_cell.length_a   1.000
_cell.length_b   1.000
_cell.length_c   1.000
_cell.angle_alpha   90.00
_cell.angle_beta   90.00
_cell.angle_gamma   90.00
#
_symmetry.space_group_name_H-M   'P 1'
#
loop_
_entity.id
_entity.type
_entity.pdbx_description
1 polymer ?
#
loop_
_entity_poly.entity_id
_entity_poly.type
_entity_poly.pdbx_seq_one_letter_code
_entity_poly.pdbx_strand_id
1 'polypeptide(L)'
;MIVGSWEITIANGIDPATGKVISEYLLEKTTYSFGWDRRYKKLDKEGALVETGIWQMDAHSPTLTLISDEKSTRTNWEIEVSNSEMRWKRPMSNELMKLYFKKS
;
A
#
# COMPACT_ATOMS: atom_id res chain seq x y z
N MET A 1 14.34 0.90 2.73
CA MET A 1 13.66 1.81 3.69
C MET A 1 12.41 2.34 3.00
N ILE A 2 11.25 2.36 3.67
CA ILE A 2 9.95 2.76 3.06
C ILE A 2 9.77 4.28 2.90
N VAL A 3 10.56 5.09 3.60
CA VAL A 3 10.53 6.56 3.49
C VAL A 3 10.76 7.01 2.04
N GLY A 4 9.91 7.92 1.56
CA GLY A 4 9.88 8.40 0.17
C GLY A 4 8.52 8.23 -0.50
N SER A 5 8.47 8.52 -1.79
CA SER A 5 7.27 8.45 -2.62
C SER A 5 7.21 7.15 -3.41
N TRP A 6 6.03 6.54 -3.45
CA TRP A 6 5.78 5.24 -4.08
C TRP A 6 4.48 5.28 -4.88
N GLU A 7 4.59 5.12 -6.19
CA GLU A 7 3.45 5.07 -7.11
C GLU A 7 2.97 3.63 -7.25
N ILE A 8 1.66 3.38 -7.07
CA ILE A 8 1.04 2.10 -7.40
C ILE A 8 1.07 1.90 -8.92
N THR A 9 1.65 0.79 -9.35
CA THR A 9 1.69 0.40 -10.77
C THR A 9 0.73 -0.72 -11.11
N ILE A 10 0.45 -1.64 -10.17
CA ILE A 10 -0.42 -2.80 -10.39
C ILE A 10 -1.19 -3.09 -9.10
N ALA A 11 -2.46 -3.47 -9.23
CA ALA A 11 -3.30 -3.89 -8.12
C ALA A 11 -4.16 -5.08 -8.52
N ASN A 12 -3.87 -6.25 -7.94
CA ASN A 12 -4.51 -7.50 -8.31
C ASN A 12 -5.12 -8.19 -7.10
N GLY A 13 -6.27 -8.82 -7.29
CA GLY A 13 -6.84 -9.83 -6.42
C GLY A 13 -6.44 -11.21 -6.91
N ILE A 14 -5.84 -12.01 -6.03
CA ILE A 14 -5.29 -13.32 -6.35
C ILE A 14 -6.07 -14.40 -5.60
N ASP A 15 -6.47 -15.45 -6.29
CA ASP A 15 -7.03 -16.65 -5.66
C ASP A 15 -5.97 -17.29 -4.75
N PRO A 16 -6.21 -17.39 -3.43
CA PRO A 16 -5.22 -17.94 -2.49
C PRO A 16 -4.90 -19.41 -2.75
N ALA A 17 -5.83 -20.19 -3.31
CA ALA A 17 -5.66 -21.62 -3.54
C ALA A 17 -4.90 -21.92 -4.83
N THR A 18 -5.14 -21.13 -5.88
CA THR A 18 -4.56 -21.38 -7.22
C THR A 18 -3.44 -20.42 -7.60
N GLY A 19 -3.29 -19.30 -6.90
CA GLY A 19 -2.30 -18.25 -7.21
C GLY A 19 -2.61 -17.45 -8.47
N LYS A 20 -3.77 -17.68 -9.10
CA LYS A 20 -4.19 -16.98 -10.32
C LYS A 20 -4.77 -15.60 -9.98
N VAL A 21 -4.54 -14.63 -10.87
CA VAL A 21 -5.24 -13.34 -10.81
C VAL A 21 -6.71 -13.57 -11.15
N ILE A 22 -7.60 -13.19 -10.24
CA ILE A 22 -9.06 -13.31 -10.39
C ILE A 22 -9.74 -11.95 -10.44
N SER A 23 -9.04 -10.90 -9.99
CA SER A 23 -9.50 -9.51 -10.05
C SER A 23 -8.35 -8.60 -10.44
N GLU A 24 -8.56 -7.68 -11.38
CA GLU A 24 -7.67 -6.54 -11.59
C GLU A 24 -8.39 -5.30 -11.08
N TYR A 25 -7.84 -4.64 -10.07
CA TYR A 25 -8.42 -3.41 -9.57
C TYR A 25 -7.95 -2.27 -10.46
N LEU A 26 -8.92 -1.58 -11.06
CA LEU A 26 -8.68 -0.33 -11.75
C LEU A 26 -8.41 0.75 -10.70
N LEU A 27 -7.22 0.71 -10.09
CA LEU A 27 -6.73 1.80 -9.27
C LEU A 27 -6.21 2.87 -10.23
N GLU A 28 -6.86 4.02 -10.23
CA GLU A 28 -6.22 5.22 -10.75
C GLU A 28 -4.86 5.38 -10.08
N LYS A 29 -3.84 5.77 -10.86
CA LYS A 29 -2.47 5.96 -10.37
C LYS A 29 -2.51 6.70 -9.05
N THR A 30 -2.04 6.05 -8.00
CA THR A 30 -2.12 6.56 -6.64
C THR A 30 -0.71 6.54 -6.07
N THR A 31 -0.29 7.64 -5.47
CA THR A 31 1.04 7.76 -4.86
C THR A 31 0.93 7.81 -3.34
N TYR A 32 1.72 7.00 -2.66
CA TYR A 32 1.92 7.09 -1.21
C TYR A 32 3.27 7.72 -0.92
N SER A 33 3.28 8.79 -0.13
CA SER A 33 4.50 9.44 0.37
C SER A 33 4.63 9.20 1.86
N PHE A 34 5.72 8.56 2.28
CA PHE A 34 6.02 8.24 3.68
C PHE A 34 7.13 9.15 4.20
N GLY A 35 6.82 9.98 5.19
CA GLY A 35 7.77 10.82 5.90
C GLY A 35 8.50 10.08 7.01
N TRP A 36 9.73 10.50 7.32
CA TRP A 36 10.52 9.97 8.44
C TRP A 36 9.87 10.26 9.81
N ASP A 37 8.99 11.27 9.86
CA ASP A 37 8.20 11.72 10.99
C ASP A 37 6.94 10.86 11.25
N ARG A 38 6.84 9.69 10.60
CA ARG A 38 5.70 8.77 10.65
C ARG A 38 4.40 9.29 10.03
N ARG A 39 4.43 10.42 9.32
CA ARG A 39 3.28 10.90 8.56
C ARG A 39 3.27 10.27 7.16
N TYR A 40 2.08 9.95 6.65
CA TYR A 40 1.92 9.60 5.25
C TYR A 40 0.91 10.52 4.55
N LYS A 41 1.08 10.63 3.24
CA LYS A 41 0.15 11.28 2.32
C LYS A 41 -0.22 10.30 1.22
N LYS A 42 -1.50 10.26 0.86
CA LYS A 42 -2.00 9.59 -0.34
C LYS A 42 -2.40 10.65 -1.35
N LEU A 43 -1.88 10.53 -2.56
CA LEU A 43 -2.15 11.42 -3.67
C LEU A 43 -2.86 10.65 -4.78
N ASP A 44 -3.83 11.28 -5.44
CA ASP A 44 -4.43 10.73 -6.66
C ASP A 44 -3.52 10.90 -7.88
N LYS A 45 -4.05 10.60 -9.08
CA LYS A 45 -3.29 10.63 -10.34
C LYS A 45 -2.93 12.04 -10.77
N GLU A 46 -3.69 13.04 -10.34
CA GLU A 46 -3.41 14.47 -10.53
C GLU A 46 -2.40 15.01 -9.52
N GLY A 47 -2.03 14.22 -8.51
CA GLY A 47 -1.17 14.63 -7.41
C GLY A 47 -1.90 15.44 -6.33
N ALA A 48 -3.23 15.48 -6.36
CA ALA A 48 -4.02 16.11 -5.32
C ALA A 48 -4.06 15.21 -4.07
N LEU A 49 -4.06 15.86 -2.90
CA LEU A 49 -4.06 15.17 -1.62
C LEU A 49 -5.44 14.58 -1.34
N VAL A 50 -5.53 13.25 -1.22
CA VAL A 50 -6.79 12.54 -0.97
C VAL A 50 -6.85 11.84 0.39
N GLU A 51 -5.71 11.67 1.06
CA GLU A 51 -5.66 11.13 2.41
C GLU A 51 -4.38 11.55 3.13
N THR A 52 -4.47 11.72 4.44
CA THR A 52 -3.30 11.81 5.33
C THR A 52 -3.47 10.88 6.51
N GLY A 53 -2.36 10.58 7.17
CA GLY A 53 -2.39 9.75 8.37
C GLY A 53 -1.03 9.46 8.96
N ILE A 54 -1.02 8.47 9.85
CA ILE A 54 0.17 7.95 10.50
C ILE A 54 0.49 6.57 9.93
N TRP A 55 1.77 6.31 9.67
CA TRP A 55 2.26 4.98 9.33
C TRP A 55 3.18 4.43 10.42
N GLN A 56 3.17 3.12 10.60
CA GLN A 56 4.08 2.42 11.49
C GLN A 56 4.44 1.05 10.90
N MET A 57 5.62 0.56 11.25
CA MET A 57 6.04 -0.81 10.96
C MET A 57 6.12 -1.63 12.24
N ASP A 58 5.66 -2.87 12.15
CA ASP A 58 5.85 -3.85 13.22
C ASP A 58 7.33 -4.23 13.33
N ALA A 59 7.82 -4.42 14.56
CA ALA A 59 9.23 -4.72 14.83
C ALA A 59 9.57 -6.21 14.64
N HIS A 60 8.57 -7.09 14.66
CA HIS A 60 8.71 -8.54 14.63
C HIS A 60 8.27 -9.15 13.29
N SER A 61 7.57 -8.39 12.46
CA SER A 61 7.10 -8.82 11.14
C SER A 61 7.19 -7.68 10.13
N PRO A 62 7.29 -7.97 8.82
CA PRO A 62 7.29 -6.94 7.80
C PRO A 62 5.86 -6.44 7.56
N THR A 63 5.21 -5.91 8.60
CA THR A 63 3.83 -5.43 8.56
C THR A 63 3.80 -3.91 8.64
N LEU A 64 3.18 -3.27 7.64
CA LEU A 64 2.87 -1.85 7.60
C LEU A 64 1.44 -1.63 8.10
N THR A 65 1.28 -0.78 9.10
CA THR A 65 -0.03 -0.24 9.49
C THR A 65 -0.17 1.19 8.97
N LEU A 66 -1.31 1.49 8.36
CA LEU A 66 -1.76 2.85 8.04
C LEU A 66 -2.96 3.21 8.91
N ILE A 67 -2.91 4.39 9.52
CA ILE A 67 -3.99 4.94 10.35
C ILE A 67 -4.40 6.27 9.70
N SER A 68 -5.57 6.30 9.07
CA SER A 68 -6.09 7.50 8.40
C SER A 68 -6.58 8.52 9.43
N ASP A 69 -6.20 9.78 9.25
CA ASP A 69 -6.65 10.88 10.12
C ASP A 69 -8.17 11.13 10.02
N GLU A 70 -8.75 10.96 8.83
CA GLU A 70 -10.16 11.30 8.57
C GLU A 70 -11.10 10.10 8.76
N LYS A 71 -10.68 8.91 8.33
CA LYS A 71 -11.58 7.75 8.24
C LYS A 71 -11.64 6.94 9.53
N SER A 72 -10.79 7.25 10.52
CA SER A 72 -10.59 6.42 11.72
C SER A 72 -10.33 4.94 11.38
N THR A 73 -9.87 4.65 10.16
CA THR A 73 -9.61 3.30 9.68
C THR A 73 -8.14 2.96 9.88
N ARG A 74 -7.90 1.81 10.52
CA ARG A 74 -6.60 1.18 10.61
C ARG A 74 -6.51 0.05 9.59
N THR A 75 -5.52 0.09 8.71
CA THR A 75 -5.28 -0.95 7.70
C THR A 75 -3.89 -1.55 7.88
N ASN A 76 -3.80 -2.89 7.88
CA ASN A 76 -2.54 -3.61 7.96
C ASN A 76 -2.21 -4.27 6.62
N TRP A 77 -0.93 -4.23 6.25
CA TRP A 77 -0.36 -4.83 5.05
C TRP A 77 0.90 -5.60 5.40
N GLU A 78 1.05 -6.81 4.89
CA GLU A 78 2.38 -7.42 4.82
C GLU A 78 3.11 -6.80 3.63
N ILE A 79 4.37 -6.41 3.83
CA ILE A 79 5.15 -5.67 2.83
C ILE A 79 6.47 -6.34 2.51
N GLU A 80 6.92 -6.18 1.27
CA GLU A 80 8.28 -6.49 0.84
C GLU A 80 8.84 -5.24 0.15
N VAL A 81 10.02 -4.77 0.59
CA VAL A 81 10.63 -3.53 0.08
C VAL A 81 12.03 -3.82 -0.45
N SER A 82 12.29 -3.43 -1.69
CA SER A 82 13.61 -3.39 -2.31
C SER A 82 14.01 -1.93 -2.58
N ASN A 83 15.16 -1.71 -3.24
CA ASN A 83 15.65 -0.34 -3.47
C ASN A 83 14.72 0.51 -4.37
N SER A 84 14.05 -0.11 -5.34
CA SER A 84 13.22 0.57 -6.35
C SER A 84 11.77 0.09 -6.38
N GLU A 85 11.45 -0.99 -5.68
CA GLU A 85 10.14 -1.62 -5.72
C GLU A 85 9.62 -1.92 -4.32
N MET A 86 8.30 -1.88 -4.19
CA MET A 86 7.63 -2.32 -2.99
C MET A 86 6.40 -3.12 -3.36
N ARG A 87 6.08 -4.13 -2.56
CA ARG A 87 4.92 -4.99 -2.75
C ARG A 87 4.17 -5.06 -1.45
N TRP A 88 2.87 -4.82 -1.48
CA TRP A 88 2.00 -5.00 -0.32
C TRP A 88 1.04 -6.14 -0.59
N LYS A 89 0.69 -6.89 0.45
CA LYS A 89 -0.37 -7.89 0.38
C LYS A 89 -1.20 -7.91 1.65
N ARG A 90 -2.50 -8.17 1.49
CA ARG A 90 -3.41 -8.42 2.60
C ARG A 90 -4.49 -9.41 2.18
N PRO A 91 -4.92 -10.32 3.08
CA PRO A 91 -6.09 -11.14 2.82
C PRO A 91 -7.35 -10.27 2.80
N MET A 92 -8.21 -10.51 1.81
CA MET A 92 -9.58 -10.06 1.72
C MET A 92 -10.50 -11.29 1.83
N SER A 93 -11.82 -11.10 1.95
CA SER A 93 -12.75 -12.19 2.23
C SER A 93 -12.63 -13.40 1.29
N ASN A 94 -12.37 -13.18 -0.01
CA ASN A 94 -12.30 -14.24 -1.03
C ASN A 94 -11.00 -14.22 -1.85
N GLU A 95 -10.07 -13.32 -1.57
CA GLU A 95 -8.87 -13.13 -2.39
C GLU A 95 -7.71 -12.55 -1.59
N LEU A 96 -6.50 -12.71 -2.11
CA LEU A 96 -5.31 -12.03 -1.63
C LEU A 96 -5.10 -10.77 -2.48
N MET A 97 -5.37 -9.61 -1.90
CA MET A 97 -5.08 -8.33 -2.57
C MET A 97 -3.58 -8.11 -2.55
N LYS A 98 -2.97 -7.88 -3.71
CA LYS A 98 -1.57 -7.50 -3.89
C LYS A 98 -1.45 -6.19 -4.63
N LEU A 99 -0.64 -5.29 -4.08
CA LEU A 99 -0.30 -4.01 -4.67
C LEU A 99 1.19 -3.99 -5.00
N TYR A 100 1.54 -3.45 -6.16
CA TYR A 100 2.91 -3.30 -6.62
C TYR A 100 3.20 -1.83 -6.80
N PHE A 101 4.36 -1.40 -6.31
CA PHE A 101 4.76 -0.02 -6.27
C PHE A 101 6.13 0.16 -6.91
N LYS A 102 6.33 1.29 -7.56
CA LYS A 102 7.64 1.80 -7.96
C LYS A 102 7.96 3.08 -7.19
N LYS A 103 9.23 3.27 -6.89
CA LYS A 103 9.70 4.52 -6.31
C LYS A 103 9.50 5.65 -7.30
N SER A 104 8.90 6.75 -6.85
CA SER A 104 8.69 7.98 -7.64
C SER A 104 9.77 9.02 -7.39
#